data_AF-A0A7S2HJ01-F1
#
_entry.id   AF-A0A7S2HJ01-F1
#
_cell.length_a   1.000
_cell.length_b   1.000
_cell.length_c   1.000
_cell.angle_alpha   90.00
_cell.angle_beta   90.00
_cell.angle_gamma   90.00
#
_symmetry.space_group_name_H-M   'P 1'
#
loop_
_entity.id
_entity.type
_entity.pdbx_description
1 polymer ?
#
loop_
_entity_poly.entity_id
_entity_poly.type
_entity_poly.pdbx_seq_one_letter_code
_entity_poly.pdbx_strand_id
1 'polypeptide(L)'
;RDAGKVPVSGATAAGSAFFTAPAFAHDIIGKQDCMRVTGWSTRMGQGKSFSWGRLVRDSMFSSNILRAETARNAADAHMHTMSDGADTDTFGIGHAVGAGATEVLSFMDVFYTSDLSPGLFVHLFAEGPATGRTLFSSPTATEMMARYREFTRIPAGESATFLKYIAFGSLDCVTARNPWFGIKAGKKVRVNVISVETIDITIGVPQAGSSFNDFFNYGTLVTEIAQTLASPANQRASETLVRTLFF
;
A
#
# COMPACT_ATOMS: atom_id res chain seq x y z
N ARG A 1 4.42 23.88 18.62
CA ARG A 1 3.81 23.75 17.27
C ARG A 1 3.32 22.32 17.16
N ASP A 2 2.02 22.09 17.31
CA ASP A 2 1.43 20.75 17.40
C ASP A 2 1.20 20.15 16.00
N ALA A 3 2.29 19.86 15.28
CA ALA A 3 2.24 18.89 14.19
C ALA A 3 2.12 17.49 14.81
N GLY A 4 1.13 16.68 14.39
CA GLY A 4 0.98 15.29 14.88
C GLY A 4 -0.36 14.94 15.56
N LYS A 5 -1.35 15.83 15.62
CA LYS A 5 -2.68 15.52 16.20
C LYS A 5 -3.73 15.02 15.19
N VAL A 6 -3.32 14.72 13.97
CA VAL A 6 -4.20 14.17 12.94
C VAL A 6 -3.85 12.69 12.81
N PRO A 7 -4.77 11.74 13.09
CA PRO A 7 -4.56 10.33 12.79
C PRO A 7 -4.69 10.12 11.27
N VAL A 8 -3.76 10.72 10.50
CA VAL A 8 -3.72 10.65 9.04
C VAL A 8 -3.73 9.19 8.62
N SER A 9 -2.94 8.35 9.29
CA SER A 9 -2.89 6.91 9.08
C SER A 9 -4.24 6.22 9.22
N GLY A 10 -5.06 6.60 10.21
CA GLY A 10 -6.39 6.02 10.41
C GLY A 10 -7.38 6.41 9.31
N ALA A 11 -7.36 7.69 8.90
CA ALA A 11 -8.22 8.18 7.82
C ALA A 11 -7.81 7.62 6.45
N THR A 12 -6.50 7.48 6.17
CA THR A 12 -6.01 6.84 4.94
C THR A 12 -6.28 5.34 4.95
N ALA A 13 -6.05 4.64 6.06
CA ALA A 13 -6.33 3.21 6.16
C ALA A 13 -7.81 2.88 5.94
N ALA A 14 -8.72 3.71 6.48
CA ALA A 14 -10.13 3.61 6.17
C ALA A 14 -10.40 3.83 4.66
N GLY A 15 -9.72 4.78 4.03
CA GLY A 15 -9.83 4.99 2.58
C GLY A 15 -9.46 3.77 1.73
N SER A 16 -8.48 2.98 2.18
CA SER A 16 -8.04 1.75 1.51
C SER A 16 -9.04 0.62 1.63
N ALA A 17 -9.55 0.39 2.84
CA ALA A 17 -10.53 -0.65 3.12
C ALA A 17 -11.84 -0.50 2.32
N PHE A 18 -12.12 0.70 1.82
CA PHE A 18 -13.36 1.01 1.09
C PHE A 18 -13.14 1.48 -0.36
N PHE A 19 -11.98 1.20 -0.96
CA PHE A 19 -11.72 1.53 -2.37
C PHE A 19 -12.05 3.00 -2.70
N THR A 20 -11.58 3.92 -1.86
CA THR A 20 -11.91 5.35 -2.04
C THR A 20 -11.46 5.92 -3.38
N ALA A 21 -10.34 5.47 -3.93
CA ALA A 21 -9.86 5.91 -5.24
C ALA A 21 -10.89 5.64 -6.36
N PRO A 22 -11.42 4.42 -6.54
CA PRO A 22 -12.56 4.17 -7.42
C PRO A 22 -13.81 4.99 -7.11
N ALA A 23 -14.11 5.26 -5.83
CA ALA A 23 -15.25 6.11 -5.46
C ALA A 23 -15.10 7.57 -5.95
N PHE A 24 -13.88 8.06 -6.20
CA PHE A 24 -13.65 9.36 -6.85
C PHE A 24 -13.57 9.29 -8.37
N ALA A 25 -13.00 8.20 -8.90
CA ALA A 25 -12.63 8.10 -10.31
C ALA A 25 -13.75 7.57 -11.22
N HIS A 26 -14.72 6.81 -10.68
CA HIS A 26 -15.63 5.99 -11.48
C HIS A 26 -17.13 6.21 -11.26
N ASP A 27 -17.56 7.41 -10.83
CA ASP A 27 -19.00 7.73 -10.70
C ASP A 27 -19.81 6.73 -9.84
N ILE A 28 -19.14 5.94 -8.98
CA ILE A 28 -19.81 5.29 -7.86
C ILE A 28 -20.25 6.45 -6.98
N ILE A 29 -21.53 6.82 -7.11
CA ILE A 29 -22.21 7.84 -6.30
C ILE A 29 -21.60 7.73 -4.91
N GLY A 30 -20.93 8.79 -4.44
CA GLY A 30 -20.17 8.84 -3.17
C GLY A 30 -21.04 8.64 -1.90
N LYS A 31 -22.19 8.00 -2.09
CA LYS A 31 -23.25 7.57 -1.20
C LYS A 31 -24.00 6.38 -1.86
N GLN A 32 -23.56 5.14 -1.62
CA GLN A 32 -24.48 3.99 -1.62
C GLN A 32 -25.08 3.91 -0.22
N ASP A 33 -26.33 4.36 -0.08
CA ASP A 33 -27.10 4.33 1.16
C ASP A 33 -26.40 4.97 2.38
N CYS A 34 -26.07 4.15 3.40
CA CYS A 34 -25.49 4.56 4.68
C CYS A 34 -23.95 4.59 4.68
N MET A 35 -23.29 4.15 3.60
CA MET A 35 -21.84 3.99 3.59
C MET A 35 -21.13 5.32 3.29
N ARG A 36 -20.16 5.65 4.14
CA ARG A 36 -19.30 6.84 4.02
C ARG A 36 -17.88 6.37 3.77
N VAL A 37 -17.55 6.16 2.51
CA VAL A 37 -16.29 5.53 2.11
C VAL A 37 -15.10 6.50 2.18
N THR A 38 -15.33 7.81 2.01
CA THR A 38 -14.27 8.82 1.94
C THR A 38 -14.06 9.63 3.23
N GLY A 39 -12.80 9.74 3.67
CA GLY A 39 -12.34 10.78 4.59
C GLY A 39 -12.08 12.12 3.89
N TRP A 40 -12.60 13.21 4.44
CA TRP A 40 -12.38 14.58 3.96
C TRP A 40 -11.61 15.38 5.02
N SER A 41 -10.54 16.06 4.61
CA SER A 41 -9.72 16.89 5.48
C SER A 41 -9.69 18.34 4.98
N THR A 42 -9.29 19.25 5.87
CA THR A 42 -9.16 20.70 5.60
C THR A 42 -7.86 21.22 6.21
N ARG A 43 -7.49 22.46 5.92
CA ARG A 43 -6.35 23.13 6.60
C ARG A 43 -6.58 23.47 8.08
N MET A 44 -7.75 23.16 8.64
CA MET A 44 -8.09 23.53 10.02
C MET A 44 -7.22 22.79 11.03
N GLY A 45 -6.48 23.54 11.85
CA GLY A 45 -5.60 23.01 12.88
C GLY A 45 -6.33 22.48 14.12
N GLN A 46 -5.56 22.18 15.17
CA GLN A 46 -6.07 21.78 16.50
C GLN A 46 -6.99 20.53 16.47
N GLY A 47 -6.72 19.57 15.58
CA GLY A 47 -7.53 18.36 15.45
C GLY A 47 -8.90 18.55 14.77
N LYS A 48 -9.19 19.74 14.23
CA LYS A 48 -10.48 20.06 13.59
C LYS A 48 -10.53 19.74 12.09
N SER A 49 -9.42 19.30 11.49
CA SER A 49 -9.32 19.08 10.05
C SER A 49 -10.44 18.19 9.49
N PHE A 50 -10.68 17.04 10.12
CA PHE A 50 -11.71 16.08 9.70
C PHE A 50 -13.14 16.46 10.07
N SER A 51 -13.35 17.03 11.27
CA SER A 51 -14.71 17.46 11.67
C SER A 51 -15.17 18.63 10.81
N TRP A 52 -14.27 19.53 10.43
CA TRP A 52 -14.57 20.61 9.50
C TRP A 52 -14.75 20.10 8.07
N GLY A 53 -13.89 19.19 7.61
CA GLY A 53 -14.05 18.52 6.32
C GLY A 53 -15.40 17.81 6.20
N ARG A 54 -15.84 17.14 7.27
CA ARG A 54 -17.18 16.54 7.35
C ARG A 54 -18.30 17.59 7.22
N LEU A 55 -18.22 18.71 7.93
CA LEU A 55 -19.29 19.73 7.89
C LEU A 55 -19.41 20.38 6.51
N VAL A 56 -18.27 20.69 5.88
CA VAL A 56 -18.26 21.23 4.51
C VAL A 56 -18.83 20.21 3.53
N ARG A 57 -18.39 18.95 3.60
CA ARG A 57 -18.94 17.85 2.80
C ARG A 57 -20.44 17.68 3.03
N ASP A 58 -20.90 17.59 4.28
CA ASP A 58 -22.31 17.39 4.61
C ASP A 58 -23.16 18.56 4.05
N SER A 59 -22.64 19.80 4.04
CA SER A 59 -23.28 20.93 3.37
C SER A 59 -23.33 20.78 1.84
N MET A 60 -22.24 20.36 1.20
CA MET A 60 -22.18 20.12 -0.25
C MET A 60 -23.22 19.10 -0.73
N PHE A 61 -23.38 18.01 0.02
CA PHE A 61 -24.27 16.89 -0.34
C PHE A 61 -25.64 16.95 0.36
N SER A 62 -25.97 18.06 1.03
CA SER A 62 -27.31 18.30 1.61
C SER A 62 -28.35 18.71 0.57
N SER A 63 -27.90 19.08 -0.64
CA SER A 63 -28.74 19.51 -1.76
C SER A 63 -28.25 18.89 -3.05
N ASN A 64 -29.16 18.72 -4.01
CA ASN A 64 -28.82 18.28 -5.37
C ASN A 64 -28.21 19.41 -6.22
N ILE A 65 -28.12 20.64 -5.68
CA ILE A 65 -27.53 21.80 -6.36
C ILE A 65 -26.41 22.36 -5.49
N LEU A 66 -25.18 22.32 -6.00
CA LEU A 66 -24.04 22.91 -5.33
C LEU A 66 -24.10 24.44 -5.45
N ARG A 67 -24.38 25.13 -4.35
CA ARG A 67 -24.39 26.60 -4.31
C ARG A 67 -22.97 27.16 -4.40
N ALA A 68 -22.82 28.31 -5.07
CA ALA A 68 -21.52 28.98 -5.22
C ALA A 68 -20.85 29.31 -3.87
N GLU A 69 -21.64 29.62 -2.84
CA GLU A 69 -21.16 29.82 -1.48
C GLU A 69 -20.53 28.56 -0.89
N THR A 70 -21.19 27.41 -1.03
CA THR A 70 -20.67 26.13 -0.54
C THR A 70 -19.39 25.73 -1.28
N ALA A 71 -19.31 25.98 -2.60
CA ALA A 71 -18.09 25.75 -3.37
C ALA A 71 -16.92 26.65 -2.90
N ARG A 72 -17.18 27.94 -2.63
CA ARG A 72 -16.19 28.85 -2.06
C ARG A 72 -15.74 28.41 -0.67
N ASN A 73 -16.68 28.03 0.20
CA ASN A 73 -16.37 27.54 1.54
C ASN A 73 -15.46 26.29 1.51
N ALA A 74 -15.67 25.38 0.55
CA ALA A 74 -14.81 24.23 0.35
C ALA A 74 -13.40 24.62 -0.11
N ALA A 75 -13.29 25.54 -1.06
CA ALA A 75 -12.01 26.08 -1.53
C ALA A 75 -11.25 26.80 -0.42
N ASP A 76 -11.92 27.69 0.33
CA ASP A 76 -11.33 28.46 1.43
C ASP A 76 -10.92 27.58 2.63
N ALA A 77 -11.58 26.44 2.80
CA ALA A 77 -11.20 25.43 3.77
C ALA A 77 -10.01 24.56 3.32
N HIS A 78 -9.56 24.69 2.06
CA HIS A 78 -8.62 23.78 1.41
C HIS A 78 -9.07 22.33 1.60
N MET A 79 -10.32 22.07 1.25
CA MET A 79 -10.88 20.75 1.44
C MET A 79 -10.27 19.77 0.45
N HIS A 80 -9.76 18.66 0.95
CA HIS A 80 -9.22 17.57 0.13
C HIS A 80 -9.80 16.25 0.58
N THR A 81 -10.04 15.36 -0.38
CA THR A 81 -10.26 13.96 -0.08
C THR A 81 -8.95 13.32 0.32
N MET A 82 -9.03 12.36 1.24
CA MET A 82 -7.91 11.50 1.56
C MET A 82 -8.23 10.10 1.06
N SER A 83 -7.29 9.57 0.28
CA SER A 83 -7.19 8.16 -0.07
C SER A 83 -5.85 7.65 0.45
N ASP A 84 -5.70 6.34 0.55
CA ASP A 84 -4.41 5.76 0.86
C ASP A 84 -3.43 5.86 -0.33
N GLY A 85 -2.20 5.46 -0.07
CA GLY A 85 -1.12 5.51 -1.05
C GLY A 85 -1.07 4.34 -2.02
N ALA A 86 -2.02 3.39 -2.02
CA ALA A 86 -1.93 2.17 -2.83
C ALA A 86 -1.74 2.48 -4.32
N ASP A 87 -2.33 3.58 -4.82
CA ASP A 87 -2.19 3.96 -6.22
C ASP A 87 -0.97 4.81 -6.56
N THR A 88 -0.26 5.31 -5.54
CA THR A 88 0.88 6.21 -5.70
C THR A 88 2.19 5.56 -5.29
N ASP A 89 2.25 5.01 -4.08
CA ASP A 89 3.43 4.39 -3.47
C ASP A 89 3.02 3.20 -2.59
N THR A 90 2.47 2.15 -3.20
CA THR A 90 1.94 0.96 -2.52
C THR A 90 2.90 0.36 -1.49
N PHE A 91 4.19 0.44 -1.76
CA PHE A 91 5.25 -0.19 -0.97
C PHE A 91 6.06 0.79 -0.11
N GLY A 92 5.73 2.09 -0.15
CA GLY A 92 6.46 3.14 0.57
C GLY A 92 7.89 3.41 0.06
N ILE A 93 8.29 2.76 -1.05
CA ILE A 93 9.65 2.84 -1.60
C ILE A 93 9.88 4.21 -2.26
N GLY A 94 8.88 4.77 -2.93
CA GLY A 94 8.96 6.07 -3.59
C GLY A 94 9.29 7.18 -2.60
N HIS A 95 8.55 7.27 -1.50
CA HIS A 95 8.81 8.23 -0.43
C HIS A 95 10.17 8.01 0.24
N ALA A 96 10.55 6.76 0.53
CA ALA A 96 11.85 6.48 1.16
C ALA A 96 13.02 6.92 0.27
N VAL A 97 12.99 6.57 -1.02
CA VAL A 97 14.04 6.95 -1.98
C VAL A 97 14.05 8.46 -2.23
N GLY A 98 12.88 9.08 -2.35
CA GLY A 98 12.72 10.54 -2.48
C GLY A 98 13.26 11.32 -1.28
N ALA A 99 13.10 10.77 -0.07
CA ALA A 99 13.69 11.30 1.15
C ALA A 99 15.21 11.09 1.26
N GLY A 100 15.83 10.36 0.33
CA GLY A 100 17.27 10.18 0.26
C GLY A 100 17.78 8.78 0.63
N ALA A 101 16.91 7.81 0.91
CA ALA A 101 17.34 6.43 1.19
C ALA A 101 18.13 5.82 0.02
N THR A 102 19.20 5.10 0.35
CA THR A 102 20.01 4.29 -0.60
C THR A 102 19.84 2.79 -0.34
N GLU A 103 19.17 2.44 0.74
CA GLU A 103 18.77 1.09 1.10
C GLU A 103 17.36 1.17 1.70
N VAL A 104 16.46 0.32 1.23
CA VAL A 104 15.06 0.29 1.65
C VAL A 104 14.66 -1.15 1.90
N LEU A 105 14.08 -1.44 3.07
CA LEU A 105 13.40 -2.70 3.34
C LEU A 105 11.90 -2.51 3.09
N SER A 106 11.36 -3.30 2.16
CA SER A 106 9.94 -3.37 1.85
C SER A 106 9.36 -4.67 2.41
N PHE A 107 8.38 -4.55 3.31
CA PHE A 107 7.59 -5.67 3.81
C PHE A 107 6.24 -5.65 3.09
N MET A 108 5.96 -6.69 2.31
CA MET A 108 4.85 -6.72 1.35
C MET A 108 3.92 -7.89 1.68
N ASP A 109 2.62 -7.68 1.50
CA ASP A 109 1.62 -8.74 1.37
C ASP A 109 1.30 -8.87 -0.12
N VAL A 110 1.44 -10.08 -0.66
CA VAL A 110 1.25 -10.38 -2.08
C VAL A 110 0.37 -11.59 -2.22
N PHE A 111 -0.66 -11.47 -3.06
CA PHE A 111 -1.49 -12.61 -3.43
C PHE A 111 -0.65 -13.62 -4.23
N TYR A 112 -0.53 -14.83 -3.70
CA TYR A 112 0.21 -15.92 -4.31
C TYR A 112 -0.46 -16.37 -5.61
N THR A 113 0.35 -16.43 -6.66
CA THR A 113 -0.03 -17.01 -7.95
C THR A 113 1.03 -18.04 -8.36
N SER A 114 0.65 -19.04 -9.16
CA SER A 114 1.57 -20.11 -9.58
C SER A 114 2.74 -19.62 -10.45
N ASP A 115 2.64 -18.44 -11.06
CA ASP A 115 3.71 -17.79 -11.82
C ASP A 115 4.66 -16.93 -10.95
N LEU A 116 4.42 -16.91 -9.63
CA LEU A 116 5.17 -16.17 -8.61
C LEU A 116 5.25 -14.67 -8.94
N SER A 117 4.11 -14.08 -9.30
CA SER A 117 4.02 -12.67 -9.64
C SER A 117 4.05 -11.80 -8.38
N PRO A 118 4.92 -10.77 -8.29
CA PRO A 118 4.96 -9.83 -7.17
C PRO A 118 3.88 -8.74 -7.32
N GLY A 119 2.88 -8.93 -8.19
CA GLY A 119 1.77 -8.01 -8.42
C GLY A 119 2.24 -6.62 -8.84
N LEU A 120 1.77 -5.58 -8.13
CA LEU A 120 2.08 -4.18 -8.44
C LEU A 120 3.56 -3.81 -8.29
N PHE A 121 4.39 -4.64 -7.65
CA PHE A 121 5.81 -4.36 -7.47
C PHE A 121 6.56 -4.24 -8.81
N VAL A 122 6.12 -4.97 -9.83
CA VAL A 122 6.67 -4.88 -11.20
C VAL A 122 6.47 -3.51 -11.85
N HIS A 123 5.51 -2.72 -11.38
CA HIS A 123 5.22 -1.39 -11.92
C HIS A 123 6.28 -0.35 -11.50
N LEU A 124 7.13 -0.66 -10.52
CA LEU A 124 8.19 0.25 -10.06
C LEU A 124 9.40 0.28 -11.00
N PHE A 125 9.48 -0.63 -11.96
CA PHE A 125 10.65 -0.83 -12.82
C PHE A 125 10.34 -0.42 -14.26
N ALA A 126 11.36 0.06 -14.98
CA ALA A 126 11.25 0.44 -16.38
C ALA A 126 10.75 -0.73 -17.24
N GLU A 127 10.07 -0.42 -18.34
CA GLU A 127 9.36 -1.38 -19.20
C GLU A 127 8.16 -2.08 -18.54
N GLY A 128 7.84 -1.71 -17.29
CA GLY A 128 6.60 -2.11 -16.62
C GLY A 128 5.38 -1.39 -17.20
N PRO A 129 4.16 -1.88 -16.90
CA PRO A 129 2.92 -1.41 -17.53
C PRO A 129 2.45 -0.02 -17.08
N ALA A 130 3.04 0.58 -16.04
CA ALA A 130 2.59 1.86 -15.47
C ALA A 130 3.73 2.88 -15.35
N THR A 131 3.84 3.79 -16.34
CA THR A 131 4.93 4.78 -16.44
C THR A 131 4.94 5.82 -15.30
N GLY A 132 3.79 6.10 -14.67
CA GLY A 132 3.70 7.04 -13.55
C GLY A 132 4.28 6.53 -12.23
N ARG A 133 4.38 5.20 -12.07
CA ARG A 133 4.87 4.54 -10.84
C ARG A 133 6.33 4.11 -10.95
N THR A 134 6.95 4.26 -12.12
CA THR A 134 8.35 3.85 -12.33
C THR A 134 9.29 4.63 -11.40
N LEU A 135 10.01 3.91 -10.56
CA LEU A 135 11.03 4.42 -9.64
C LEU A 135 12.44 4.04 -10.08
N PHE A 136 12.59 2.92 -10.80
CA PHE A 136 13.88 2.33 -11.16
C PHE A 136 14.01 2.14 -12.67
N SER A 137 15.12 2.59 -13.23
CA SER A 137 15.49 2.34 -14.63
C SER A 137 16.24 1.02 -14.81
N SER A 138 16.78 0.45 -13.74
CA SER A 138 17.39 -0.87 -13.72
C SER A 138 17.17 -1.52 -12.34
N PRO A 139 16.96 -2.84 -12.26
CA PRO A 139 16.68 -3.75 -13.38
C PRO A 139 15.42 -3.34 -14.17
N THR A 140 15.23 -3.87 -15.38
CA THR A 140 13.93 -3.75 -16.08
C THR A 140 12.87 -4.58 -15.36
N ALA A 141 11.60 -4.37 -15.67
CA ALA A 141 10.50 -5.17 -15.14
C ALA A 141 10.72 -6.68 -15.36
N THR A 142 11.12 -7.10 -16.56
CA THR A 142 11.39 -8.51 -16.87
C THR A 142 12.56 -9.08 -16.07
N GLU A 143 13.66 -8.33 -15.97
CA GLU A 143 14.82 -8.74 -15.18
C GLU A 143 14.49 -8.83 -13.69
N MET A 144 13.73 -7.87 -13.16
CA MET A 144 13.26 -7.88 -11.79
C MET A 144 12.41 -9.13 -11.51
N MET A 145 11.46 -9.44 -12.39
CA MET A 145 10.62 -10.64 -12.26
C MET A 145 11.45 -11.92 -12.22
N ALA A 146 12.47 -12.04 -13.06
CA ALA A 146 13.39 -13.18 -13.04
C ALA A 146 14.10 -13.28 -11.68
N ARG A 147 14.64 -12.17 -11.17
CA ARG A 147 15.30 -12.13 -9.85
C ARG A 147 14.35 -12.41 -8.69
N TYR A 148 13.10 -11.91 -8.74
CA TYR A 148 12.09 -12.17 -7.73
C TYR A 148 11.74 -13.66 -7.64
N ARG A 149 11.71 -14.37 -8.78
CA ARG A 149 11.52 -15.83 -8.80
C ARG A 149 12.67 -16.58 -8.15
N GLU A 150 13.87 -16.03 -8.17
CA GLU A 150 15.06 -16.60 -7.51
C GLU A 150 15.16 -16.31 -6.01
N PHE A 151 14.25 -15.51 -5.45
CA PHE A 151 14.23 -15.22 -4.01
C PHE A 151 14.10 -16.50 -3.18
N THR A 152 14.74 -16.48 -2.00
CA THR A 152 14.62 -17.59 -1.05
C THR A 152 13.20 -17.60 -0.51
N ARG A 153 12.58 -18.78 -0.45
CA ARG A 153 11.21 -18.96 0.05
C ARG A 153 11.18 -19.89 1.23
N ILE A 154 10.55 -19.43 2.31
CA ILE A 154 10.27 -20.23 3.50
C ILE A 154 8.83 -20.74 3.35
N PRO A 155 8.61 -22.05 3.16
CA PRO A 155 7.26 -22.58 3.05
C PRO A 155 6.54 -22.48 4.40
N ALA A 156 5.25 -22.16 4.34
CA ALA A 156 4.38 -22.24 5.50
C ALA A 156 4.27 -23.68 6.02
N GLY A 157 3.87 -23.84 7.29
CA GLY A 157 3.55 -25.16 7.83
C GLY A 157 2.38 -25.82 7.10
N GLU A 158 2.32 -27.16 7.11
CA GLU A 158 1.26 -27.93 6.41
C GLU A 158 -0.16 -27.57 6.84
N SER A 159 -0.33 -27.06 8.07
CA SER A 159 -1.61 -26.62 8.62
C SER A 159 -1.94 -25.15 8.34
N ALA A 160 -1.11 -24.42 7.59
CA ALA A 160 -1.37 -23.01 7.26
C ALA A 160 -2.55 -22.88 6.29
N THR A 161 -3.46 -21.99 6.62
CA THR A 161 -4.68 -21.70 5.87
C THR A 161 -4.42 -20.62 4.82
N PHE A 162 -3.81 -19.51 5.21
CA PHE A 162 -3.67 -18.33 4.35
C PHE A 162 -2.26 -18.16 3.81
N LEU A 163 -1.24 -18.40 4.63
CA LEU A 163 0.16 -18.26 4.22
C LEU A 163 0.59 -19.42 3.31
N LYS A 164 1.26 -19.10 2.19
CA LYS A 164 1.96 -20.09 1.36
C LYS A 164 3.46 -20.04 1.56
N TYR A 165 4.04 -18.86 1.40
CA TYR A 165 5.47 -18.67 1.51
C TYR A 165 5.80 -17.32 2.15
N ILE A 166 6.98 -17.25 2.74
CA ILE A 166 7.66 -15.97 3.00
C ILE A 166 8.85 -15.93 2.04
N ALA A 167 8.76 -15.11 0.98
CA ALA A 167 9.85 -14.92 0.04
C ALA A 167 10.71 -13.73 0.49
N PHE A 168 12.03 -13.84 0.35
CA PHE A 168 12.93 -12.75 0.67
C PHE A 168 14.17 -12.70 -0.21
N GLY A 169 14.67 -11.49 -0.42
CA GLY A 169 15.83 -11.23 -1.26
C GLY A 169 16.10 -9.74 -1.41
N SER A 170 17.09 -9.41 -2.25
CA SER A 170 17.51 -8.04 -2.48
C SER A 170 17.66 -7.77 -3.97
N LEU A 171 17.37 -6.54 -4.37
CA LEU A 171 17.57 -6.02 -5.72
C LEU A 171 18.49 -4.81 -5.64
N ASP A 172 19.60 -4.85 -6.36
CA ASP A 172 20.40 -3.65 -6.62
C ASP A 172 19.78 -2.90 -7.80
N CYS A 173 19.27 -1.70 -7.53
CA CYS A 173 18.52 -0.89 -8.47
C CYS A 173 19.25 0.42 -8.80
N VAL A 174 18.86 1.02 -9.94
CA VAL A 174 19.23 2.38 -10.33
C VAL A 174 17.96 3.18 -10.53
N THR A 175 17.86 4.35 -9.91
CA THR A 175 16.65 5.18 -9.98
C THR A 175 16.40 5.71 -11.39
N ALA A 176 15.14 5.71 -11.80
CA ALA A 176 14.62 6.55 -12.85
C ALA A 176 14.28 7.94 -12.29
N ARG A 177 14.15 8.95 -13.16
CA ARG A 177 13.64 10.27 -12.73
C ARG A 177 12.15 10.14 -12.45
N ASN A 178 11.74 10.42 -11.21
CA ASN A 178 10.33 10.51 -10.84
C ASN A 178 10.04 11.86 -10.15
N PRO A 179 9.41 12.82 -10.84
CA PRO A 179 9.19 14.17 -10.29
C PRO A 179 8.18 14.20 -9.15
N TRP A 180 7.26 13.24 -9.06
CA TRP A 180 6.24 13.19 -8.00
C TRP A 180 6.86 12.96 -6.61
N PHE A 181 7.94 12.18 -6.57
CA PHE A 181 8.69 11.88 -5.36
C PHE A 181 9.98 12.72 -5.24
N GLY A 182 10.26 13.62 -6.19
CA GLY A 182 11.53 14.37 -6.24
C GLY A 182 12.77 13.51 -6.51
N ILE A 183 12.60 12.29 -7.05
CA ILE A 183 13.69 11.35 -7.30
C ILE A 183 14.42 11.75 -8.59
N LYS A 184 15.75 11.91 -8.48
CA LYS A 184 16.65 12.08 -9.63
C LYS A 184 17.08 10.72 -10.17
N ALA A 185 17.33 10.65 -11.48
CA ALA A 185 17.83 9.41 -12.11
C ALA A 185 19.28 9.11 -11.72
N GLY A 186 19.67 7.84 -11.83
CA GLY A 186 21.07 7.40 -11.73
C GLY A 186 21.58 7.10 -10.31
N LYS A 187 20.73 7.21 -9.29
CA LYS A 187 21.10 6.86 -7.92
C LYS A 187 21.03 5.34 -7.72
N LYS A 188 22.09 4.75 -7.16
CA LYS A 188 22.07 3.34 -6.75
C LYS A 188 21.26 3.19 -5.46
N VAL A 189 20.33 2.26 -5.46
CA VAL A 189 19.47 1.95 -4.33
C VAL A 189 19.38 0.44 -4.18
N ARG A 190 19.60 -0.10 -2.98
CA ARG A 190 19.29 -1.48 -2.64
C ARG A 190 17.87 -1.59 -2.12
N VAL A 191 17.06 -2.45 -2.73
CA VAL A 191 15.71 -2.77 -2.26
C VAL A 191 15.73 -4.18 -1.68
N ASN A 192 15.66 -4.26 -0.37
CA ASN A 192 15.47 -5.48 0.40
C ASN A 192 13.96 -5.78 0.46
N VAL A 193 13.57 -7.02 0.20
CA VAL A 193 12.17 -7.42 0.10
C VAL A 193 11.91 -8.58 1.05
N ILE A 194 10.85 -8.45 1.83
CA ILE A 194 10.16 -9.55 2.50
C ILE A 194 8.74 -9.57 1.93
N SER A 195 8.38 -10.65 1.25
CA SER A 195 7.07 -10.84 0.64
C SER A 195 6.34 -11.96 1.36
N VAL A 196 5.24 -11.62 2.02
CA VAL A 196 4.30 -12.57 2.61
C VAL A 196 3.34 -12.99 1.49
N GLU A 197 3.54 -14.19 0.97
CA GLU A 197 2.76 -14.71 -0.16
C GLU A 197 1.53 -15.46 0.36
N THR A 198 0.34 -14.90 0.17
CA THR A 198 -0.93 -15.33 0.78
C THR A 198 -1.94 -15.85 -0.24
N ILE A 199 -2.86 -16.72 0.17
CA ILE A 199 -4.04 -17.12 -0.60
C ILE A 199 -5.31 -16.87 0.20
N ASP A 200 -6.44 -16.70 -0.49
CA ASP A 200 -7.79 -16.66 0.09
C ASP A 200 -7.94 -15.71 1.29
N ILE A 201 -7.14 -14.63 1.31
CA ILE A 201 -7.24 -13.52 2.24
C ILE A 201 -6.99 -12.22 1.48
N THR A 202 -7.85 -11.24 1.68
CA THR A 202 -7.74 -9.93 1.04
C THR A 202 -8.27 -8.86 1.97
N ILE A 203 -7.76 -7.62 1.83
CA ILE A 203 -8.46 -6.47 2.36
C ILE A 203 -9.79 -6.36 1.60
N GLY A 204 -10.90 -6.22 2.30
CA GLY A 204 -11.87 -5.24 1.78
C GLY A 204 -12.75 -5.61 0.58
N VAL A 205 -12.64 -6.76 -0.10
CA VAL A 205 -13.40 -6.96 -1.37
C VAL A 205 -14.65 -7.84 -1.16
N PRO A 206 -15.88 -7.28 -1.20
CA PRO A 206 -17.12 -8.04 -1.10
C PRO A 206 -17.45 -8.72 -2.45
N GLN A 207 -16.46 -9.37 -3.07
CA GLN A 207 -16.66 -10.11 -4.32
C GLN A 207 -17.12 -11.53 -4.01
N ALA A 208 -18.17 -12.00 -4.67
CA ALA A 208 -18.64 -13.38 -4.50
C ALA A 208 -17.52 -14.37 -4.85
N GLY A 209 -17.21 -15.28 -3.92
CA GLY A 209 -16.09 -16.23 -4.07
C GLY A 209 -14.71 -15.66 -3.69
N SER A 210 -14.62 -14.37 -3.34
CA SER A 210 -13.46 -13.79 -2.66
C SER A 210 -13.76 -13.70 -1.17
N SER A 211 -12.94 -14.34 -0.37
CA SER A 211 -13.09 -14.44 1.07
C SER A 211 -12.80 -13.12 1.76
N PHE A 212 -13.80 -12.25 1.85
CA PHE A 212 -13.85 -11.24 2.90
C PHE A 212 -14.32 -11.91 4.20
N ASN A 213 -13.49 -12.80 4.76
CA ASN A 213 -14.07 -13.84 5.62
C ASN A 213 -14.11 -13.54 7.12
N ASP A 214 -13.26 -12.67 7.67
CA ASP A 214 -13.32 -12.16 9.05
C ASP A 214 -12.08 -11.27 9.30
N PHE A 215 -12.22 -10.15 10.03
CA PHE A 215 -11.05 -9.43 10.55
C PHE A 215 -10.18 -10.34 11.44
N PHE A 216 -10.78 -11.28 12.16
CA PHE A 216 -10.05 -12.24 12.99
C PHE A 216 -9.16 -13.19 12.19
N ASN A 217 -9.41 -13.40 10.89
CA ASN A 217 -8.55 -14.21 10.03
C ASN A 217 -7.16 -13.60 9.83
N TYR A 218 -7.00 -12.28 9.98
CA TYR A 218 -5.67 -11.66 10.03
C TYR A 218 -4.88 -12.13 11.26
N GLY A 219 -5.54 -12.40 12.38
CA GLY A 219 -4.90 -13.00 13.56
C GLY A 219 -4.36 -14.41 13.25
N THR A 220 -5.10 -15.19 12.48
CA THR A 220 -4.65 -16.50 11.97
C THR A 220 -3.43 -16.34 11.06
N LEU A 221 -3.48 -15.47 10.05
CA LEU A 221 -2.35 -15.22 9.16
C LEU A 221 -1.09 -14.77 9.93
N VAL A 222 -1.22 -13.84 10.89
CA VAL A 222 -0.09 -13.39 11.71
C VAL A 222 0.49 -14.56 12.52
N THR A 223 -0.37 -15.43 13.05
CA THR A 223 0.06 -16.65 13.76
C THR A 223 0.83 -17.58 12.83
N GLU A 224 0.34 -17.80 11.61
CA GLU A 224 1.00 -18.64 10.60
C GLU A 224 2.38 -18.10 10.21
N ILE A 225 2.51 -16.78 10.04
CA ILE A 225 3.80 -16.12 9.77
C ILE A 225 4.77 -16.37 10.93
N ALA A 226 4.33 -16.13 12.17
CA ALA A 226 5.16 -16.31 13.35
C ALA A 226 5.60 -17.78 13.53
N GLN A 227 4.67 -18.72 13.38
CA GLN A 227 4.96 -20.16 13.46
C GLN A 227 5.91 -20.60 12.35
N THR A 228 5.73 -20.09 11.13
CA THR A 228 6.60 -20.40 9.98
C THR A 228 8.03 -19.95 10.23
N LEU A 229 8.23 -18.72 10.72
CA LEU A 229 9.56 -18.17 11.00
C LEU A 229 10.22 -18.82 12.24
N ALA A 230 9.43 -19.23 13.23
CA ALA A 230 9.92 -19.85 14.46
C ALA A 230 10.08 -21.39 14.36
N SER A 231 9.61 -22.01 13.28
CA SER A 231 9.69 -23.46 13.11
C SER A 231 11.14 -23.94 13.03
N PRO A 232 11.52 -25.00 13.78
CA PRO A 232 12.86 -25.60 13.68
C PRO A 232 13.24 -26.01 12.26
N ALA A 233 12.27 -26.46 11.46
CA ALA A 233 12.50 -26.84 10.06
C ALA A 233 12.95 -25.65 9.19
N ASN A 234 12.58 -24.42 9.57
CA ASN A 234 12.87 -23.20 8.85
C ASN A 234 14.00 -22.37 9.48
N GLN A 235 14.58 -22.82 10.61
CA GLN A 235 15.54 -22.05 11.39
C GLN A 235 16.67 -21.45 10.53
N ARG A 236 17.32 -22.27 9.69
CA ARG A 236 18.42 -21.82 8.82
C ARG A 236 17.96 -20.73 7.83
N ALA A 237 16.76 -20.85 7.28
CA ALA A 237 16.24 -19.88 6.34
C ALA A 237 15.86 -18.56 7.05
N SER A 238 15.26 -18.64 8.23
CA SER A 238 14.97 -17.48 9.09
C SER A 238 16.23 -16.74 9.52
N GLU A 239 17.28 -17.47 9.93
CA GLU A 239 18.59 -16.89 10.25
C GLU A 239 19.23 -16.22 9.02
N THR A 240 19.07 -16.84 7.84
CA THR A 240 19.54 -16.27 6.57
C THR A 240 18.79 -14.98 6.23
N LEU A 241 17.46 -14.95 6.41
CA LEU A 241 16.64 -13.75 6.22
C LEU A 241 17.15 -12.61 7.11
N VAL A 242 17.28 -12.88 8.41
CA VAL A 242 17.73 -11.88 9.39
C VAL A 242 19.11 -11.36 9.04
N ARG A 243 20.07 -12.26 8.77
CA ARG A 243 21.44 -11.90 8.41
C ARG A 243 21.52 -11.13 7.09
N THR A 244 20.68 -11.42 6.11
CA THR A 244 20.79 -10.82 4.77
C THR A 244 20.15 -9.44 4.71
N LEU A 245 19.06 -9.21 5.45
CA LEU A 245 18.24 -8.00 5.28
C LEU A 245 18.41 -6.97 6.40
N PHE A 246 19.00 -7.35 7.54
CA PHE A 246 19.11 -6.49 8.71
C PHE A 246 20.55 -6.26 9.20
N PHE A 247 21.53 -7.01 8.70
CA PHE A 247 22.93 -6.97 9.14
C PHE A 247 23.88 -6.94 7.94
#